data_AF-A0A817W035-F1
#
_entry.id   AF-A0A817W035-F1
#
_cell.length_a   1.000
_cell.length_b   1.000
_cell.length_c   1.000
_cell.angle_alpha   90.00
_cell.angle_beta   90.00
_cell.angle_gamma   90.00
#
_symmetry.space_group_name_H-M   'P 1'
#
loop_
_entity.id
_entity.type
_entity.pdbx_description
1 polymer ?
#
loop_
_entity_poly.entity_id
_entity_poly.type
_entity_poly.pdbx_seq_one_letter_code
_entity_poly.pdbx_strand_id
1 'polypeptide(L)'
;MAYSPLIPLDDLHHREWHNLTSTTEECVQLCQQIGLLHIYPTTPCPKNHDNWYLGACATAADKFKWRCRTCKSSRSLRDGTFFSQSRLQIQQILDLMMYWSQGVDSHKFIRRHCQILSDTSIVDWKNFMRDLCVEYFIQNSAVIGGPVHVVEIDESAWVKRKYNRGRQVDIQWVFGGIDRDTRECFLVLVAQRDTPQLCCHLFMNTYYLVRRFTAINGLPTMQ
;
A
#
# COMPACT_ATOMS: atom_id res chain seq x y z
N MET A 1 -17.37 5.56 -23.14
CA MET A 1 -17.74 4.68 -22.02
C MET A 1 -17.79 5.56 -20.79
N ALA A 2 -18.94 5.69 -20.15
CA ALA A 2 -19.05 6.47 -18.93
C ALA A 2 -18.16 5.80 -17.87
N TYR A 3 -17.20 6.54 -17.31
CA TYR A 3 -16.51 6.10 -16.11
C TYR A 3 -17.59 5.98 -15.04
N SER A 4 -17.88 4.75 -14.59
CA SER A 4 -18.65 4.57 -13.35
C SER A 4 -17.96 5.40 -12.27
N PRO A 5 -18.71 6.12 -11.43
CA PRO A 5 -18.10 6.87 -10.34
C PRO A 5 -17.22 5.92 -9.53
N LEU A 6 -15.97 6.34 -9.30
CA LEU A 6 -15.03 5.60 -8.45
C LEU A 6 -15.73 5.28 -7.14
N ILE A 7 -15.79 4.00 -6.76
CA ILE A 7 -16.35 3.59 -5.48
C ILE A 7 -15.50 4.28 -4.40
N PRO A 8 -16.06 5.16 -3.56
CA PRO A 8 -15.31 5.79 -2.48
C PRO A 8 -14.93 4.69 -1.49
N LEU A 9 -13.63 4.36 -1.43
CA LEU A 9 -13.13 3.28 -0.59
C LEU A 9 -12.97 3.70 0.88
N ASP A 10 -12.97 5.01 1.15
CA ASP A 10 -12.53 5.61 2.41
C ASP A 10 -13.46 5.31 3.60
N ASP A 11 -14.72 4.95 3.34
CA ASP A 11 -15.74 4.65 4.37
C ASP A 11 -16.44 3.30 4.18
N LEU A 12 -15.88 2.39 3.37
CA LEU A 12 -16.51 1.09 3.12
C LEU A 12 -16.56 0.25 4.40
N HIS A 13 -17.77 -0.03 4.87
CA HIS A 13 -17.97 -0.93 6.01
C HIS A 13 -17.63 -2.37 5.59
N HIS A 14 -17.18 -3.21 6.54
CA HIS A 14 -16.78 -4.61 6.28
C HIS A 14 -17.80 -5.42 5.46
N ARG A 15 -19.10 -5.18 5.70
CA ARG A 15 -20.20 -5.82 4.98
C ARG A 15 -20.26 -5.39 3.50
N GLU A 16 -20.03 -4.12 3.22
CA GLU A 16 -20.04 -3.58 1.86
C GLU A 16 -18.84 -4.10 1.08
N TRP A 17 -17.67 -4.13 1.73
CA TRP A 17 -16.49 -4.79 1.19
C TRP A 17 -16.78 -6.25 0.81
N HIS A 18 -17.37 -7.02 1.72
CA HIS A 18 -17.70 -8.42 1.46
C HIS A 18 -18.64 -8.58 0.26
N ASN A 19 -19.62 -7.69 0.09
CA ASN A 19 -20.51 -7.72 -1.08
C ASN A 19 -19.73 -7.43 -2.38
N LEU A 20 -18.76 -6.51 -2.35
CA LEU A 20 -17.92 -6.18 -3.51
C LEU A 20 -16.88 -7.27 -3.83
N THR A 21 -16.51 -8.09 -2.84
CA THR A 21 -15.52 -9.17 -3.00
C THR A 21 -16.12 -10.56 -2.86
N SER A 22 -17.45 -10.71 -2.98
CA SER A 22 -18.15 -11.99 -2.76
C SER A 22 -17.81 -13.00 -3.85
N THR A 23 -17.80 -12.58 -5.11
CA THR A 23 -17.48 -13.43 -6.25
C THR A 23 -16.20 -13.00 -6.95
N THR A 24 -15.60 -13.94 -7.68
CA THR A 24 -14.41 -13.66 -8.47
C THR A 24 -14.67 -12.63 -9.57
N GLU A 25 -15.89 -12.61 -10.14
CA GLU A 25 -16.26 -11.64 -11.17
C GLU A 25 -16.36 -10.22 -10.59
N GLU A 26 -17.02 -10.05 -9.44
CA GLU A 26 -17.10 -8.76 -8.73
C GLU A 26 -15.71 -8.26 -8.34
N CYS A 27 -14.82 -9.14 -7.84
CA CYS A 27 -13.44 -8.77 -7.55
C CYS A 27 -12.73 -8.23 -8.80
N VAL A 28 -12.88 -8.88 -9.95
CA VAL A 28 -12.26 -8.43 -11.21
C VAL A 28 -12.83 -7.09 -11.65
N GLN A 29 -14.15 -6.92 -11.60
CA GLN A 29 -14.82 -5.68 -11.96
C GLN A 29 -14.38 -4.53 -11.05
N LEU A 30 -14.38 -4.74 -9.74
CA LEU A 30 -13.88 -3.78 -8.75
C LEU A 30 -12.44 -3.38 -9.07
N CYS A 31 -11.53 -4.35 -9.21
CA CYS A 31 -10.13 -4.08 -9.50
C CYS A 31 -9.93 -3.33 -10.82
N GLN A 32 -10.75 -3.57 -11.84
CA GLN A 32 -10.71 -2.84 -13.10
C GLN A 32 -11.20 -1.39 -12.95
N GLN A 33 -12.22 -1.16 -12.12
CA GLN A 33 -12.75 0.18 -11.85
C GLN A 33 -11.75 1.05 -11.10
N ILE A 34 -11.06 0.49 -10.10
CA ILE A 34 -10.07 1.21 -9.29
C ILE A 34 -8.66 1.19 -9.91
N GLY A 35 -8.48 0.55 -11.06
CA GLY A 35 -7.21 0.55 -11.80
C GLY A 35 -6.15 -0.43 -11.31
N LEU A 36 -6.47 -1.37 -10.41
CA LEU A 36 -5.55 -2.45 -10.00
C LEU A 36 -5.45 -3.57 -11.04
N LEU A 37 -6.45 -3.71 -11.90
CA LEU A 37 -6.43 -4.58 -13.08
C LEU A 37 -6.66 -3.75 -14.34
N HIS A 38 -6.03 -4.16 -15.44
CA HIS A 38 -6.29 -3.55 -16.73
C HIS A 38 -7.64 -4.01 -17.29
N ILE A 39 -8.31 -3.10 -18.01
CA ILE A 39 -9.51 -3.42 -18.80
C ILE A 39 -9.18 -4.06 -20.16
N TYR A 40 -7.90 -4.04 -20.55
CA TYR A 40 -7.34 -4.72 -21.74
C TYR A 40 -5.94 -5.28 -21.44
N PRO A 41 -5.45 -6.29 -22.17
CA PRO A 41 -4.07 -6.78 -21.98
C PRO A 41 -3.04 -5.70 -22.30
N THR A 42 -1.99 -5.60 -21.47
CA THR A 42 -0.87 -4.67 -21.68
C THR A 42 -0.05 -5.01 -22.92
N THR A 43 0.18 -6.30 -23.14
CA THR A 43 0.98 -6.77 -24.27
C THR A 43 0.09 -7.11 -25.45
N PRO A 44 0.38 -6.58 -26.66
CA PRO A 44 -0.37 -6.89 -27.87
C PRO A 44 -0.45 -8.39 -28.18
N CYS A 45 -1.40 -8.72 -29.05
CA CYS A 45 -1.49 -10.04 -29.63
C CYS A 45 -0.23 -10.35 -30.44
N PRO A 46 0.36 -11.56 -30.35
CA PRO A 46 1.53 -11.95 -31.15
C PRO A 46 1.32 -11.83 -32.66
N LYS A 47 0.06 -11.88 -33.11
CA LYS A 47 -0.35 -11.70 -34.51
C LYS A 47 -1.01 -10.34 -34.78
N ASN A 48 -0.85 -9.38 -33.88
CA ASN A 48 -1.33 -8.01 -34.01
C ASN A 48 -2.86 -7.87 -34.24
N HIS A 49 -3.66 -8.65 -33.50
CA HIS A 49 -5.12 -8.50 -33.44
C HIS A 49 -5.54 -7.78 -32.17
N ASP A 50 -6.56 -6.93 -32.24
CA ASP A 50 -7.06 -6.15 -31.11
C ASP A 50 -8.36 -6.68 -30.49
N ASN A 51 -8.80 -7.87 -30.92
CA ASN A 51 -10.06 -8.45 -30.48
C ASN A 51 -9.92 -9.37 -29.26
N TRP A 52 -9.41 -8.80 -28.17
CA TRP A 52 -9.32 -9.46 -26.88
C TRP A 52 -10.67 -9.51 -26.16
N TYR A 53 -10.87 -10.57 -25.38
CA TYR A 53 -11.98 -10.66 -24.44
C TYR A 53 -11.54 -11.43 -23.19
N LEU A 54 -12.23 -11.18 -22.08
CA LEU A 54 -12.03 -11.93 -20.86
C LEU A 54 -12.83 -13.24 -20.96
N GLY A 55 -12.12 -14.37 -20.90
CA GLY A 55 -12.72 -15.69 -21.02
C GLY A 55 -12.54 -16.51 -19.76
N ALA A 56 -13.61 -17.23 -19.36
CA ALA A 56 -13.55 -18.16 -18.24
C ALA A 56 -12.47 -19.24 -18.44
N CYS A 57 -11.81 -19.64 -17.36
CA CYS A 57 -10.72 -20.61 -17.31
C CYS A 57 -10.65 -21.23 -15.91
N ALA A 58 -11.31 -22.37 -15.70
CA ALA A 58 -11.42 -23.00 -14.38
C ALA A 58 -10.05 -23.32 -13.72
N THR A 59 -9.02 -23.55 -14.53
CA THR A 59 -7.64 -23.83 -14.09
C THR A 59 -6.84 -22.59 -13.71
N ALA A 60 -7.29 -21.39 -14.10
CA ALA A 60 -6.66 -20.15 -13.67
C ALA A 60 -7.01 -19.85 -12.20
N ALA A 61 -6.12 -19.14 -11.50
CA ALA A 61 -6.32 -18.77 -10.10
C ALA A 61 -7.64 -18.00 -9.91
N ASP A 62 -7.85 -16.93 -10.68
CA ASP A 62 -9.07 -16.10 -10.64
C ASP A 62 -10.10 -16.50 -11.69
N LYS A 63 -10.07 -17.74 -12.18
CA LYS A 63 -11.09 -18.27 -13.11
C LYS A 63 -11.24 -17.53 -14.45
N PHE A 64 -10.38 -16.55 -14.74
CA PHE A 64 -10.42 -15.75 -15.96
C PHE A 64 -9.03 -15.63 -16.60
N LYS A 65 -9.01 -15.48 -17.92
CA LYS A 65 -7.81 -15.13 -18.69
C LYS A 65 -8.18 -14.34 -19.94
N TRP A 66 -7.26 -13.51 -20.41
CA TRP A 66 -7.41 -12.83 -21.68
C TRP A 66 -7.30 -13.83 -22.83
N ARG A 67 -8.19 -13.74 -23.81
CA ARG A 67 -8.15 -14.55 -25.04
C ARG A 67 -8.37 -13.69 -26.28
N CYS A 68 -7.56 -13.91 -27.31
CA CYS A 68 -7.75 -13.31 -28.63
C CYS A 68 -8.82 -14.11 -29.40
N ARG A 69 -9.83 -13.44 -29.96
CA ARG A 69 -10.89 -14.14 -30.72
C ARG A 69 -10.37 -14.75 -32.01
N THR A 70 -9.42 -14.10 -32.69
CA THR A 70 -8.87 -14.56 -33.98
C THR A 70 -7.85 -15.69 -33.82
N CYS A 71 -6.72 -15.44 -33.13
CA CYS A 71 -5.60 -16.39 -33.11
C CYS A 71 -5.60 -17.33 -31.89
N LYS A 72 -6.58 -17.19 -30.98
CA LYS A 72 -6.73 -17.99 -29.76
C LYS A 72 -5.55 -17.89 -28.76
N SER A 73 -4.62 -16.95 -28.95
CA SER A 73 -3.60 -16.65 -27.96
C SER A 73 -4.26 -16.28 -26.63
N SER A 74 -3.65 -16.68 -25.52
CA SER A 74 -4.14 -16.33 -24.19
C SER A 74 -3.06 -15.70 -23.32
N ARG A 75 -3.47 -14.82 -22.40
CA ARG A 75 -2.60 -14.19 -21.40
C ARG A 75 -3.25 -14.23 -20.03
N SER A 76 -2.44 -14.19 -18.98
CA SER A 76 -2.94 -14.06 -17.61
C SER A 76 -3.71 -12.75 -17.46
N LEU A 77 -4.80 -12.77 -16.70
CA LEU A 77 -5.52 -11.56 -16.32
C LEU A 77 -4.61 -10.59 -15.55
N ARG A 78 -3.67 -11.12 -14.77
CA ARG A 78 -2.81 -10.36 -13.86
C ARG A 78 -1.55 -9.79 -14.49
N ASP A 79 -1.29 -10.09 -15.76
CA ASP A 79 -0.03 -9.75 -16.43
C ASP A 79 0.18 -8.23 -16.51
N GLY A 80 1.28 -7.73 -15.97
CA GLY A 80 1.60 -6.31 -15.92
C GLY A 80 0.67 -5.48 -15.01
N THR A 81 0.11 -6.09 -13.96
CA THR A 81 -0.79 -5.44 -12.98
C THR A 81 -0.25 -5.55 -11.56
N PHE A 82 -0.91 -4.89 -10.61
CA PHE A 82 -0.66 -5.03 -9.17
C PHE A 82 -0.61 -6.49 -8.68
N PHE A 83 -1.35 -7.39 -9.32
CA PHE A 83 -1.44 -8.80 -8.93
C PHE A 83 -0.45 -9.72 -9.64
N SER A 84 0.46 -9.17 -10.46
CA SER A 84 1.46 -9.94 -11.20
C SER A 84 2.29 -10.85 -10.30
N GLN A 85 2.61 -12.05 -10.80
CA GLN A 85 3.45 -13.07 -10.13
C GLN A 85 2.91 -13.63 -8.80
N SER A 86 1.79 -13.10 -8.28
CA SER A 86 1.17 -13.62 -7.07
C SER A 86 0.60 -15.01 -7.26
N ARG A 87 0.72 -15.83 -6.21
CA ARG A 87 0.10 -17.16 -6.12
C ARG A 87 -1.25 -17.15 -5.39
N LEU A 88 -1.57 -16.06 -4.69
CA LEU A 88 -2.85 -15.89 -4.01
C LEU A 88 -3.93 -15.44 -4.99
N GLN A 89 -5.18 -15.81 -4.78
CA GLN A 89 -6.31 -15.28 -5.56
C GLN A 89 -6.50 -13.79 -5.30
N ILE A 90 -7.02 -13.04 -6.27
CA ILE A 90 -7.27 -11.60 -6.13
C ILE A 90 -8.15 -11.32 -4.90
N GLN A 91 -9.22 -12.09 -4.71
CA GLN A 91 -10.10 -11.99 -3.54
C GLN A 91 -9.32 -12.11 -2.21
N GLN A 92 -8.40 -13.06 -2.11
CA GLN A 92 -7.59 -13.27 -0.90
C GLN A 92 -6.67 -12.08 -0.61
N ILE A 93 -6.12 -11.49 -1.68
CA ILE A 93 -5.25 -10.32 -1.58
C ILE A 93 -6.08 -9.10 -1.15
N LEU A 94 -7.25 -8.90 -1.75
CA LEU A 94 -8.19 -7.85 -1.40
C LEU A 94 -8.60 -7.95 0.08
N ASP A 95 -9.04 -9.11 0.54
CA ASP A 95 -9.42 -9.30 1.94
C ASP A 95 -8.23 -9.08 2.90
N LEU A 96 -7.03 -9.53 2.51
CA LEU A 96 -5.82 -9.25 3.28
C LEU A 96 -5.53 -7.75 3.37
N MET A 97 -5.66 -7.00 2.27
CA MET A 97 -5.48 -5.54 2.24
C MET A 97 -6.47 -4.84 3.18
N MET A 98 -7.74 -5.23 3.13
CA MET A 98 -8.81 -4.66 3.95
C MET A 98 -8.61 -4.95 5.44
N TYR A 99 -8.27 -6.18 5.82
CA TYR A 99 -7.99 -6.47 7.23
C TYR A 99 -6.70 -5.80 7.71
N TRP A 100 -5.69 -5.70 6.85
CA TRP A 100 -4.45 -5.02 7.18
C TRP A 100 -4.66 -3.52 7.41
N SER A 101 -5.48 -2.85 6.60
CA SER A 101 -5.80 -1.42 6.78
C SER A 101 -6.58 -1.15 8.07
N GLN A 102 -7.33 -2.13 8.57
CA GLN A 102 -8.01 -2.08 9.88
C GLN A 102 -7.09 -2.43 11.07
N GLY A 103 -5.78 -2.62 10.83
CA GLY A 103 -4.82 -2.94 11.88
C GLY A 103 -4.85 -4.38 12.36
N VAL A 104 -5.50 -5.31 11.63
CA VAL A 104 -5.53 -6.72 12.00
C VAL A 104 -4.20 -7.39 11.69
N ASP A 105 -3.43 -7.72 12.73
CA ASP A 105 -2.12 -8.36 12.56
C ASP A 105 -2.13 -9.89 12.75
N SER A 106 -3.17 -10.45 13.36
CA SER A 106 -3.24 -11.88 13.71
C SER A 106 -3.21 -12.81 12.49
N HIS A 107 -2.14 -13.58 12.32
CA HIS A 107 -2.03 -14.59 11.26
C HIS A 107 -3.15 -15.62 11.34
N LYS A 108 -3.50 -16.09 12.55
CA LYS A 108 -4.59 -17.06 12.74
C LYS A 108 -5.92 -16.51 12.20
N PHE A 109 -6.19 -15.23 12.44
CA PHE A 109 -7.39 -14.57 11.93
C PHE A 109 -7.36 -14.49 10.40
N ILE A 110 -6.27 -14.00 9.82
CA ILE A 110 -6.09 -13.86 8.37
C ILE A 110 -6.20 -15.21 7.65
N ARG A 111 -5.53 -16.26 8.17
CA ARG A 111 -5.62 -17.62 7.61
C ARG A 111 -7.06 -18.10 7.52
N ARG A 112 -7.85 -17.87 8.58
CA ARG A 112 -9.23 -18.34 8.68
C ARG A 112 -10.17 -17.57 7.75
N HIS A 113 -10.03 -16.24 7.67
CA HIS A 113 -10.97 -15.39 6.94
C HIS A 113 -10.58 -15.21 5.47
N CYS A 114 -9.29 -15.07 5.16
CA CYS A 114 -8.80 -14.91 3.77
C CYS A 114 -8.45 -16.25 3.10
N GLN A 115 -8.56 -17.37 3.82
CA GLN A 115 -8.18 -18.71 3.32
C GLN A 115 -6.72 -18.82 2.82
N ILE A 116 -5.81 -18.02 3.38
CA ILE A 116 -4.39 -18.04 3.04
C ILE A 116 -3.67 -19.02 3.96
N LEU A 117 -3.19 -20.15 3.45
CA LEU A 117 -2.58 -21.21 4.26
C LEU A 117 -1.08 -21.00 4.54
N SER A 118 -0.44 -20.05 3.87
CA SER A 118 1.00 -19.82 3.95
C SER A 118 1.27 -18.53 4.73
N ASP A 119 1.86 -18.67 5.92
CA ASP A 119 2.24 -17.51 6.73
C ASP A 119 3.31 -16.66 6.04
N THR A 120 4.20 -17.31 5.26
CA THR A 120 5.17 -16.58 4.44
C THR A 120 4.47 -15.69 3.41
N SER A 121 3.41 -16.19 2.75
CA SER A 121 2.64 -15.38 1.80
C SER A 121 1.95 -14.19 2.47
N ILE A 122 1.43 -14.37 3.69
CA ILE A 122 0.84 -13.27 4.48
C ILE A 122 1.90 -12.20 4.79
N VAL A 123 3.07 -12.62 5.24
CA VAL A 123 4.18 -11.71 5.57
C VAL A 123 4.67 -10.97 4.33
N ASP A 124 4.88 -11.68 3.22
CA ASP A 124 5.35 -11.10 1.96
C ASP A 124 4.39 -10.03 1.45
N TRP A 125 3.08 -10.30 1.46
CA TRP A 125 2.07 -9.32 1.07
C TRP A 125 1.98 -8.14 2.04
N LYS A 126 2.08 -8.36 3.35
CA LYS A 126 2.15 -7.26 4.33
C LYS A 126 3.38 -6.39 4.11
N ASN A 127 4.53 -6.99 3.77
CA ASN A 127 5.74 -6.24 3.43
C ASN A 127 5.53 -5.42 2.17
N PHE A 128 5.01 -6.03 1.11
CA PHE A 128 4.71 -5.33 -0.15
C PHE A 128 3.78 -4.12 0.05
N MET A 129 2.70 -4.26 0.83
CA MET A 129 1.81 -3.14 1.16
C MET A 129 2.53 -2.04 1.95
N ARG A 130 3.38 -2.40 2.93
CA ARG A 130 4.19 -1.42 3.67
C ARG A 130 5.15 -0.68 2.75
N ASP A 131 5.82 -1.37 1.83
CA ASP A 131 6.76 -0.78 0.90
C ASP A 131 6.06 0.24 -0.02
N LEU A 132 4.86 -0.08 -0.50
CA LEU A 132 4.03 0.84 -1.29
C LEU A 132 3.61 2.08 -0.48
N CYS A 133 3.19 1.92 0.78
CA CYS A 133 2.88 3.05 1.64
C CYS A 133 4.11 3.95 1.86
N VAL A 134 5.28 3.35 2.11
CA VAL A 134 6.54 4.08 2.29
C VAL A 134 6.90 4.86 1.03
N GLU A 135 6.84 4.21 -0.14
CA GLU A 135 7.11 4.87 -1.42
C GLU A 135 6.15 6.06 -1.65
N TYR A 136 4.86 5.87 -1.39
CA TYR A 136 3.86 6.94 -1.49
C TYR A 136 4.20 8.13 -0.59
N PHE A 137 4.50 7.91 0.69
CA PHE A 137 4.81 9.00 1.62
C PHE A 137 6.13 9.70 1.31
N ILE A 138 7.12 9.00 0.76
CA ILE A 138 8.37 9.62 0.31
C ILE A 138 8.12 10.50 -0.93
N GLN A 139 7.32 10.02 -1.89
CA GLN A 139 7.01 10.75 -3.13
C GLN A 139 6.06 11.94 -2.90
N ASN A 140 5.18 11.84 -1.91
CA ASN A 140 4.15 12.84 -1.60
C ASN A 140 4.38 13.50 -0.23
N SER A 141 5.65 13.75 0.10
CA SER A 141 6.05 14.37 1.36
C SER A 141 5.53 15.82 1.43
N ALA A 142 4.66 16.12 2.39
CA ALA A 142 4.09 17.45 2.57
C ALA A 142 4.95 18.34 3.48
N VAL A 143 4.87 19.65 3.31
CA VAL A 143 5.36 20.61 4.31
C VAL A 143 4.21 20.90 5.26
N ILE A 144 4.35 20.57 6.54
CA ILE A 144 3.26 20.62 7.53
C ILE A 144 3.60 21.53 8.71
N GLY A 145 2.57 21.89 9.49
CA GLY A 145 2.67 22.82 10.61
C GLY A 145 2.32 24.26 10.23
N GLY A 146 2.63 25.19 11.13
CA GLY A 146 2.30 26.61 11.05
C GLY A 146 1.62 27.11 12.32
N PRO A 147 1.33 28.42 12.41
CA PRO A 147 0.56 28.96 13.52
C PRO A 147 -0.75 28.18 13.69
N VAL A 148 -1.11 27.86 14.94
CA VAL A 148 -2.28 27.06 15.36
C VAL A 148 -2.29 25.56 15.01
N HIS A 149 -1.31 25.06 14.25
CA HIS A 149 -1.23 23.62 13.92
C HIS A 149 -0.45 22.81 14.97
N VAL A 150 -0.85 21.56 15.16
CA VAL A 150 -0.17 20.59 16.03
C VAL A 150 0.30 19.41 15.19
N VAL A 151 1.62 19.26 15.10
CA VAL A 151 2.27 18.17 14.37
C VAL A 151 2.81 17.14 15.34
N GLU A 152 2.41 15.87 15.17
CA GLU A 152 3.04 14.74 15.86
C GLU A 152 4.26 14.29 15.07
N ILE A 153 5.42 14.23 15.72
CA ILE A 153 6.67 13.79 15.09
C ILE A 153 7.13 12.48 15.75
N ASP A 154 7.50 11.51 14.93
CA ASP A 154 8.08 10.24 15.34
C ASP A 154 9.45 10.00 14.68
N GLU A 155 10.33 9.33 15.41
CA GLU A 155 11.66 8.93 14.93
C GLU A 155 11.80 7.42 14.99
N SER A 156 12.09 6.81 13.84
CA SER A 156 12.28 5.38 13.73
C SER A 156 13.68 5.07 13.20
N ALA A 157 14.45 4.29 13.96
CA ALA A 157 15.72 3.75 13.51
C ALA A 157 15.48 2.41 12.81
N TRP A 158 15.72 2.35 11.51
CA TRP A 158 15.68 1.11 10.76
C TRP A 158 17.02 0.41 10.84
N VAL A 159 17.02 -0.70 11.57
CA VAL A 159 18.19 -1.59 11.70
C VAL A 159 17.73 -3.01 11.47
N LYS A 160 18.40 -3.74 10.57
CA LYS A 160 18.17 -5.18 10.43
C LYS A 160 19.35 -5.94 11.00
N ARG A 161 19.26 -6.36 12.27
CA ARG A 161 20.17 -7.38 12.83
C ARG A 161 19.57 -8.76 12.62
N LYS A 162 20.34 -9.70 12.08
CA LYS A 162 19.92 -11.10 12.03
C LYS A 162 20.00 -11.67 13.47
N TYR A 163 18.86 -11.96 14.09
CA TYR A 163 18.76 -12.50 15.45
C TYR A 163 19.39 -11.62 16.56
N ASN A 164 19.42 -10.28 16.40
CA ASN A 164 20.16 -9.37 17.30
C ASN A 164 21.65 -9.74 17.51
N ARG A 165 22.24 -10.53 16.60
CA ARG A 165 23.64 -10.99 16.66
C ARG A 165 24.37 -10.64 15.35
N GLY A 166 25.69 -10.50 15.42
CA GLY A 166 26.55 -10.26 14.24
C GLY A 166 26.90 -8.80 13.98
N ARG A 167 27.48 -8.54 12.80
CA ARG A 167 28.01 -7.23 12.37
C ARG A 167 26.94 -6.14 12.48
N GLN A 168 27.33 -4.99 13.00
CA GLN A 168 26.52 -3.79 12.99
C GLN A 168 26.37 -3.32 11.53
N VAL A 169 25.14 -3.35 11.02
CA VAL A 169 24.77 -2.85 9.69
C VAL A 169 24.43 -1.37 9.84
N ASP A 170 24.69 -0.60 8.78
CA ASP A 170 24.36 0.82 8.71
C ASP A 170 22.90 1.05 9.10
N ILE A 171 22.71 2.04 9.98
CA ILE A 171 21.40 2.41 10.52
C ILE A 171 20.83 3.47 9.59
N GLN A 172 19.66 3.22 9.03
CA GLN A 172 18.89 4.24 8.35
C GLN A 172 17.94 4.88 9.36
N TRP A 173 18.05 6.18 9.57
CA TRP A 173 17.07 6.90 10.37
C TRP A 173 15.94 7.39 9.49
N VAL A 174 14.73 7.34 10.04
CA VAL A 174 13.52 7.82 9.39
C VAL A 174 12.81 8.76 10.36
N PHE A 175 12.52 9.96 9.89
CA PHE A 175 11.71 10.94 10.60
C PHE A 175 10.39 11.06 9.88
N GLY A 176 9.29 10.95 10.62
CA GLY A 176 7.95 11.14 10.10
C GLY A 176 7.20 12.18 10.92
N GLY A 177 6.32 12.92 10.27
CA GLY A 177 5.39 13.80 10.96
C GLY A 177 4.00 13.70 10.36
N ILE A 178 2.99 13.90 11.19
CA ILE A 178 1.59 14.02 10.78
C ILE A 178 0.95 15.23 11.45
N ASP A 179 0.28 16.05 10.66
CA ASP A 179 -0.57 17.13 11.18
C ASP A 179 -1.88 16.53 11.71
N ARG A 180 -2.27 16.89 12.94
CA ARG A 180 -3.47 16.33 13.56
C ARG A 180 -4.75 16.71 12.83
N ASP A 181 -4.79 17.92 12.29
CA ASP A 181 -6.00 18.50 11.70
C ASP A 181 -6.08 18.16 10.21
N THR A 182 -5.01 18.39 9.45
CA THR A 182 -5.02 18.15 7.99
C THR A 182 -4.77 16.69 7.63
N ARG A 183 -4.20 15.90 8.55
CA ARG A 183 -3.77 14.50 8.32
C ARG A 183 -2.70 14.37 7.23
N GLU A 184 -2.10 15.48 6.82
CA GLU A 184 -0.96 15.50 5.90
C GLU A 184 0.28 15.00 6.62
N CYS A 185 1.15 14.30 5.87
CA CYS A 185 2.30 13.62 6.40
C CYS A 185 3.57 13.96 5.62
N PHE A 186 4.71 13.87 6.30
CA PHE A 186 6.01 13.77 5.65
C PHE A 186 6.76 12.54 6.15
N LEU A 187 7.67 12.03 5.31
CA LEU A 187 8.63 11.00 5.68
C LEU A 187 9.99 11.36 5.10
N VAL A 188 11.00 11.52 5.95
CA VAL A 188 12.36 11.89 5.55
C VAL A 188 13.35 10.84 6.03
N LEU A 189 14.11 10.30 5.09
CA LEU A 189 15.25 9.44 5.35
C LEU A 189 16.47 10.30 5.68
N VAL A 190 17.10 10.09 6.84
CA VAL A 190 18.32 10.82 7.23
C VAL A 190 19.44 9.85 7.61
N ALA A 191 20.67 10.24 7.33
CA ALA A 191 21.84 9.41 7.63
C ALA A 191 22.19 9.38 9.13
N GLN A 192 21.87 10.45 9.86
CA GLN A 192 22.19 10.60 11.28
C GLN A 192 21.01 11.21 12.04
N ARG A 193 20.86 10.83 13.31
CA ARG A 193 19.74 11.27 14.18
C ARG A 193 19.74 12.77 14.47
N ASP A 194 20.90 13.42 14.42
CA ASP A 194 21.09 14.78 14.94
C ASP A 194 20.97 15.87 13.85
N THR A 195 20.35 15.53 12.71
CA THR A 195 20.34 16.43 11.55
C THR A 195 19.28 17.54 11.64
N PRO A 196 19.64 18.83 11.44
CA PRO A 196 18.72 19.97 11.30
C PRO A 196 17.78 19.90 10.07
N GLN A 197 17.89 18.85 9.26
CA GLN A 197 17.14 18.62 8.02
C GLN A 197 15.62 18.53 8.24
N LEU A 198 15.20 18.35 9.50
CA LEU A 198 13.80 18.41 9.92
C LEU A 198 13.18 19.80 9.67
N CYS A 199 13.95 20.89 9.84
CA CYS A 199 13.43 22.25 9.72
C CYS A 199 12.94 22.62 8.31
N CYS A 200 13.42 21.93 7.25
CA CYS A 200 12.99 22.21 5.88
C CYS A 200 11.56 21.72 5.58
N HIS A 201 11.03 20.80 6.40
CA HIS A 201 9.69 20.22 6.22
C HIS A 201 8.68 20.71 7.27
N LEU A 202 9.09 21.66 8.12
CA LEU A 202 8.31 22.17 9.22
C LEU A 202 8.23 23.69 9.14
N PHE A 203 7.02 24.26 9.23
CA PHE A 203 6.86 25.71 9.33
C PHE A 203 7.36 26.24 10.70
N MET A 204 7.98 27.41 10.69
CA MET A 204 8.35 28.14 11.92
C MET A 204 7.08 28.46 12.75
N ASN A 205 7.21 28.45 14.09
CA ASN A 205 6.13 28.70 15.06
C ASN A 205 5.01 27.63 15.14
N THR A 206 5.38 26.35 15.02
CA THR A 206 4.45 25.21 15.20
C THR A 206 4.62 24.58 16.59
N TYR A 207 3.54 24.08 17.20
CA TYR A 207 3.61 23.25 18.40
C TYR A 207 3.87 21.79 18.01
N TYR A 208 5.03 21.26 18.44
CA TYR A 208 5.42 19.88 18.13
C TYR A 208 5.14 18.96 19.32
N LEU A 209 4.40 17.90 19.07
CA LEU A 209 4.32 16.76 19.98
C LEU A 209 5.30 15.70 19.50
N VAL A 210 6.51 15.76 20.03
CA VAL A 210 7.53 14.73 19.80
C VAL A 210 7.20 13.54 20.70
N ARG A 211 6.80 12.41 20.11
CA ARG A 211 6.66 11.17 20.87
C ARG A 211 8.04 10.54 21.09
N ARG A 212 8.84 11.13 21.97
CA ARG A 212 9.93 10.41 22.63
C ARG A 212 9.48 10.13 24.07
N PHE A 213 9.75 8.94 24.59
CA PHE A 213 10.12 8.85 26.00
C PHE A 213 11.26 9.87 26.18
N THR A 214 10.97 10.98 26.88
CA THR A 214 11.74 12.23 27.11
C THR A 214 11.48 13.40 26.15
N ALA A 215 11.01 14.50 26.76
CA ALA A 215 10.63 15.77 26.18
C ALA A 215 11.79 16.48 25.47
N ILE A 216 11.49 17.13 24.35
CA ILE A 216 12.34 18.20 23.80
C ILE A 216 11.68 19.52 24.21
N ASN A 217 12.19 20.11 25.29
CA ASN A 217 11.95 21.52 25.60
C ASN A 217 12.96 22.36 24.81
N GLY A 218 12.48 23.40 24.14
CA GLY A 218 13.31 24.52 23.65
C GLY A 218 13.80 24.38 22.21
N LEU A 219 13.02 24.92 21.26
CA LEU A 219 13.63 25.55 20.09
C LEU A 219 13.98 27.00 20.50
N PRO A 220 15.24 27.45 20.32
CA PRO A 220 15.61 28.83 20.60
C PRO A 220 14.90 29.76 19.61
N THR A 221 14.32 30.84 20.13
CA THR A 221 13.88 31.99 19.34
C THR A 221 15.06 32.52 18.53
N MET A 222 14.96 32.47 17.21
CA MET A 222 15.90 33.21 16.36
C MET A 222 15.57 34.71 16.48
N GLN A 223 16.57 35.49 16.88
CA GLN A 223 16.58 36.95 16.73
C GLN A 223 16.79 37.32 15.26
#